data_AF-A0A271J6I0-F1
#
_entry.id   AF-A0A271J6I0-F1
#
_cell.length_a   1.000
_cell.length_b   1.000
_cell.length_c   1.000
_cell.angle_alpha   90.00
_cell.angle_beta   90.00
_cell.angle_gamma   90.00
#
_symmetry.space_group_name_H-M   'P 1'
#
loop_
_entity.id
_entity.type
_entity.pdbx_description
1 polymer ?
#
loop_
_entity_poly.entity_id
_entity_poly.type
_entity_poly.pdbx_seq_one_letter_code
_entity_poly.pdbx_strand_id
1 'polypeptide(L)'
;MWLWAGRAAHRPGSLAWRAVDRDLAARFADVPTTTTAALAAHLADSTVAPVLLDARTEAEYAVSHLPGAHRVDPDASAAELADALDGIDRQRSVVVYCSVGVRSGAVARRLQSAGFEHVENLAGSIFRWANEGRPLVRDGHPVEEVHPYDAVWGRLLDPGRRAGGSE
;
A
#
# COMPACT_ATOMS: atom_id res chain seq x y z
N MET A 1 27.17 40.06 17.47
CA MET A 1 25.72 39.92 17.63
C MET A 1 25.05 40.21 16.30
N TRP A 2 24.75 39.18 15.50
CA TRP A 2 23.79 39.24 14.40
C TRP A 2 23.15 37.85 14.28
N LEU A 3 21.95 37.72 14.84
CA LEU A 3 21.11 36.53 14.74
C LEU A 3 20.44 36.52 13.37
N TRP A 4 20.80 35.56 12.52
CA TRP A 4 20.03 35.25 11.32
C TRP A 4 18.86 34.35 11.73
N ALA A 5 17.77 34.97 12.19
CA ALA A 5 16.50 34.28 12.39
C ALA A 5 15.84 34.07 11.02
N GLY A 6 16.21 32.98 10.34
CA GLY A 6 15.47 32.48 9.20
C GLY A 6 14.06 32.10 9.66
N ARG A 7 13.06 32.94 9.38
CA ARG A 7 11.66 32.54 9.48
C ARG A 7 11.47 31.39 8.50
N ALA A 8 11.18 30.19 9.03
CA ALA A 8 10.70 29.10 8.21
C ALA A 8 9.48 29.59 7.43
N ALA A 9 9.62 29.71 6.12
CA ALA A 9 8.50 30.04 5.24
C ALA A 9 7.45 28.95 5.39
N HIS A 10 6.28 29.31 5.91
CA HIS A 10 5.13 28.42 5.98
C HIS A 10 4.70 28.13 4.54
N ARG A 11 5.00 26.92 4.03
CA ARG A 11 4.54 26.47 2.72
C ARG A 11 3.14 25.89 2.87
N PRO A 12 2.08 26.51 2.31
CA PRO A 12 0.77 25.89 2.29
C PRO A 12 0.82 24.65 1.37
N GLY A 13 0.22 23.54 1.81
CA GLY A 13 -0.10 22.38 0.95
C GLY A 13 0.96 21.27 0.82
N SER A 14 1.79 20.99 1.83
CA SER A 14 2.63 19.78 1.81
C SER A 14 1.80 18.54 2.13
N LEU A 15 1.75 17.57 1.21
CA LEU A 15 1.28 16.21 1.49
C LEU A 15 2.01 15.68 2.72
N ALA A 16 1.25 15.28 3.73
CA ALA A 16 1.77 14.74 4.97
C ALA A 16 1.02 13.45 5.30
N TRP A 17 1.74 12.42 5.73
CA TRP A 17 1.16 11.13 6.11
C TRP A 17 -0.02 11.28 7.07
N ARG A 18 0.09 12.16 8.08
CA ARG A 18 -1.02 12.42 9.03
C ARG A 18 -2.32 12.91 8.39
N ALA A 19 -2.24 13.66 7.28
CA ALA A 19 -3.42 14.14 6.56
C ALA A 19 -4.00 13.03 5.70
N VAL A 20 -3.15 12.28 4.99
CA VAL A 20 -3.54 11.14 4.16
C VAL A 20 -4.19 10.05 5.01
N ASP A 21 -3.56 9.66 6.12
CA ASP A 21 -4.09 8.63 7.02
C ASP A 21 -5.47 9.00 7.56
N ARG A 22 -5.67 10.27 7.91
CA ARG A 22 -6.97 10.77 8.41
C ARG A 22 -8.04 10.71 7.34
N ASP A 23 -7.72 11.15 6.12
CA ASP A 23 -8.64 11.10 4.98
C ASP A 23 -9.04 9.64 4.66
N LEU A 24 -8.06 8.74 4.58
CA LEU A 24 -8.29 7.33 4.32
C LEU A 24 -9.11 6.65 5.41
N ALA A 25 -8.82 6.93 6.68
CA ALA A 25 -9.59 6.40 7.80
C ALA A 25 -11.06 6.86 7.77
N ALA A 26 -11.32 8.12 7.37
CA ALA A 26 -12.68 8.63 7.21
C ALA A 26 -13.38 8.02 5.98
N ARG A 27 -12.67 7.92 4.84
CA ARG A 27 -13.19 7.40 3.57
C ARG A 27 -13.52 5.91 3.62
N PHE A 28 -12.77 5.14 4.40
CA PHE A 28 -12.85 3.68 4.51
C PHE A 28 -13.09 3.23 5.95
N ALA A 29 -13.96 3.94 6.69
CA ALA A 29 -14.24 3.66 8.10
C ALA A 29 -14.84 2.26 8.38
N ASP A 30 -15.38 1.60 7.36
CA ASP A 30 -15.94 0.25 7.35
C ASP A 30 -14.91 -0.84 7.00
N VAL A 31 -13.71 -0.45 6.58
CA VAL A 31 -12.63 -1.37 6.21
C VAL A 31 -11.59 -1.41 7.32
N PRO A 32 -11.38 -2.56 7.98
CA PRO A 32 -10.29 -2.73 8.94
C PRO A 32 -8.93 -2.38 8.34
N THR A 33 -8.02 -1.83 9.15
CA THR A 33 -6.68 -1.48 8.70
C THR A 33 -5.60 -2.13 9.55
N THR A 34 -4.57 -2.64 8.89
CA THR A 34 -3.34 -3.09 9.54
C THR A 34 -2.19 -2.13 9.27
N THR A 35 -1.24 -2.05 10.20
CA THR A 35 -0.04 -1.21 10.03
C THR A 35 1.08 -2.00 9.34
N THR A 36 2.03 -1.30 8.72
CA THR A 36 3.24 -1.91 8.16
C THR A 36 4.03 -2.72 9.20
N ALA A 37 4.10 -2.24 10.43
CA ALA A 37 4.74 -2.96 11.54
C ALA A 37 3.99 -4.24 11.92
N ALA A 38 2.66 -4.17 12.05
CA ALA A 38 1.84 -5.33 12.37
C ALA A 38 1.87 -6.38 11.26
N LEU A 39 1.77 -5.97 9.99
CA LEU A 39 1.91 -6.88 8.86
C LEU A 39 3.29 -7.55 8.82
N ALA A 40 4.36 -6.78 9.05
CA ALA A 40 5.70 -7.35 9.06
C ALA A 40 5.92 -8.37 10.19
N ALA A 41 5.39 -8.09 11.38
CA ALA A 41 5.39 -9.07 12.48
C ALA A 41 4.59 -10.32 12.10
N HIS A 42 3.40 -10.14 11.51
CA HIS A 42 2.56 -11.26 11.06
C HIS A 42 3.30 -12.14 10.03
N LEU A 43 4.00 -11.54 9.06
CA LEU A 43 4.77 -12.27 8.05
C LEU A 43 6.01 -12.99 8.63
N ALA A 44 6.55 -12.52 9.75
CA ALA A 44 7.72 -13.14 10.40
C ALA A 44 7.33 -14.30 11.34
N ASP A 45 6.19 -14.20 12.01
CA ASP A 45 5.83 -15.09 13.12
C ASP A 45 4.82 -16.20 12.74
N SER A 46 4.07 -16.05 11.64
CA SER A 46 2.98 -16.97 11.32
C SER A 46 3.40 -18.20 10.51
N THR A 47 2.86 -19.35 10.91
CA THR A 47 2.85 -20.57 10.09
C THR A 47 1.91 -20.46 8.88
N VAL A 48 0.95 -19.53 8.92
CA VAL A 48 0.02 -19.22 7.82
C VAL A 48 0.06 -17.71 7.56
N ALA A 49 0.74 -17.32 6.48
CA ALA A 49 0.78 -15.93 6.05
C ALA A 49 -0.59 -15.48 5.48
N PRO A 50 -0.94 -14.18 5.62
CA PRO A 50 -2.11 -13.64 4.95
C PRO A 50 -1.91 -13.66 3.43
N VAL A 51 -3.02 -13.68 2.68
CA VAL A 51 -2.98 -13.44 1.24
C VAL A 51 -2.70 -11.96 1.02
N LEU A 52 -1.61 -11.66 0.30
CA LEU A 52 -1.23 -10.28 0.00
C LEU A 52 -1.71 -9.90 -1.40
N LEU A 53 -2.50 -8.83 -1.50
CA LEU A 53 -3.03 -8.34 -2.76
C LEU A 53 -2.50 -6.94 -3.08
N ASP A 54 -1.87 -6.80 -4.24
CA ASP A 54 -1.41 -5.53 -4.77
C ASP A 54 -2.43 -4.97 -5.77
N ALA A 55 -3.09 -3.88 -5.39
CA ALA A 55 -4.08 -3.17 -6.22
C ALA A 55 -3.45 -2.03 -7.06
N ARG A 56 -2.17 -2.12 -7.39
CA ARG A 56 -1.50 -1.17 -8.31
C ARG A 56 -1.57 -1.67 -9.75
N THR A 57 -1.22 -0.78 -10.68
CA THR A 57 -1.11 -1.12 -12.11
C THR A 57 0.00 -2.14 -12.34
N GLU A 58 -0.02 -2.79 -13.49
CA GLU A 58 1.02 -3.74 -13.89
C GLU A 58 2.42 -3.10 -13.93
N ALA A 59 2.52 -1.87 -14.47
CA ALA A 59 3.78 -1.12 -14.50
C ALA A 59 4.32 -0.83 -13.09
N GLU A 60 3.44 -0.45 -12.14
CA GLU A 60 3.83 -0.23 -10.75
C GLU A 60 4.28 -1.50 -10.04
N TYR A 61 3.59 -2.62 -10.28
CA TYR A 61 3.90 -3.93 -9.70
C TYR A 61 5.22 -4.52 -10.26
N ALA A 62 5.48 -4.28 -11.55
CA ALA A 62 6.69 -4.72 -12.25
C ALA A 62 7.97 -4.01 -11.76
N VAL A 63 7.85 -2.78 -11.23
CA VAL A 63 8.99 -2.11 -10.58
C VAL A 63 9.40 -2.86 -9.31
N SER A 64 8.43 -3.14 -8.43
CA SER A 64 8.61 -3.92 -7.22
C SER A 64 7.26 -4.21 -6.57
N HIS A 65 7.21 -5.19 -5.67
CA HIS A 65 6.04 -5.50 -4.84
C HIS A 65 6.47 -6.20 -3.53
N LEU A 66 5.55 -6.32 -2.57
CA LEU A 66 5.80 -7.09 -1.35
C LEU A 66 6.04 -8.58 -1.68
N PRO A 67 6.96 -9.28 -1.00
CA PRO A 67 7.20 -10.70 -1.22
C PRO A 67 5.91 -11.53 -1.07
N GLY A 68 5.60 -12.35 -2.08
CA GLY A 68 4.42 -13.21 -2.10
C GLY A 68 3.09 -12.49 -2.43
N ALA A 69 3.13 -11.21 -2.81
CA ALA A 69 1.93 -10.49 -3.22
C ALA A 69 1.45 -10.88 -4.62
N HIS A 70 0.14 -11.04 -4.77
CA HIS A 70 -0.53 -11.23 -6.06
C HIS A 70 -1.14 -9.91 -6.53
N ARG A 71 -0.93 -9.54 -7.80
CA ARG A 71 -1.55 -8.35 -8.38
C ARG A 71 -3.03 -8.61 -8.68
N VAL A 72 -3.88 -7.65 -8.33
CA VAL A 72 -5.29 -7.60 -8.74
C VAL A 72 -5.56 -6.27 -9.45
N ASP A 73 -6.57 -6.26 -10.32
CA ASP A 73 -7.02 -5.01 -10.94
C ASP A 73 -7.70 -4.10 -9.89
N PRO A 74 -7.26 -2.84 -9.70
CA PRO A 74 -7.92 -1.92 -8.78
C PRO A 74 -9.37 -1.60 -9.11
N ASP A 75 -9.79 -1.80 -10.35
CA ASP A 75 -11.14 -1.49 -10.83
C ASP A 75 -12.02 -2.75 -11.00
N ALA A 76 -11.48 -3.94 -10.69
CA ALA A 76 -12.25 -5.17 -10.68
C ALA A 76 -13.48 -5.07 -9.77
N SER A 77 -14.59 -5.60 -10.27
CA SER A 77 -15.83 -5.82 -9.54
C SER A 77 -15.66 -6.87 -8.43
N ALA A 78 -16.63 -6.94 -7.53
CA ALA A 78 -16.65 -7.97 -6.49
C ALA A 78 -16.65 -9.40 -7.06
N ALA A 79 -17.32 -9.62 -8.20
CA ALA A 79 -17.34 -10.91 -8.89
C ALA A 79 -15.97 -11.25 -9.48
N GLU A 80 -15.34 -10.32 -10.20
CA GLU A 80 -14.00 -10.53 -10.77
C GLU A 80 -12.93 -10.76 -9.69
N LEU A 81 -13.04 -10.08 -8.55
CA LEU A 81 -12.17 -10.32 -7.39
C LEU A 81 -12.43 -11.68 -6.74
N ALA A 82 -13.69 -12.12 -6.67
CA ALA A 82 -14.05 -13.44 -6.17
C ALA A 82 -13.49 -14.56 -7.07
N ASP A 83 -13.51 -14.35 -8.39
CA ASP A 83 -12.98 -15.28 -9.39
C ASP A 83 -11.45 -15.30 -9.36
N ALA A 84 -10.80 -14.13 -9.25
CA ALA A 84 -9.34 -14.03 -9.13
C ALA A 84 -8.78 -14.72 -7.87
N LEU A 85 -9.63 -14.89 -6.86
CA LEU A 85 -9.31 -15.56 -5.59
C LEU A 85 -10.05 -16.89 -5.45
N ASP A 86 -10.46 -17.50 -6.56
CA ASP A 86 -11.08 -18.82 -6.51
C ASP A 86 -10.15 -19.84 -5.84
N GLY A 87 -10.73 -20.71 -5.02
CA GLY A 87 -10.00 -21.66 -4.17
C GLY A 87 -9.33 -21.06 -2.93
N ILE A 88 -9.36 -19.73 -2.72
CA ILE A 88 -9.00 -19.12 -1.44
C ILE A 88 -10.20 -19.18 -0.50
N ASP A 89 -9.97 -19.75 0.69
CA ASP A 89 -10.96 -19.74 1.77
C ASP A 89 -11.38 -18.31 2.12
N ARG A 90 -12.69 -18.05 2.19
CA ARG A 90 -13.27 -16.75 2.52
C ARG A 90 -12.96 -16.31 3.96
N GLN A 91 -12.60 -17.26 4.82
CA GLN A 91 -12.11 -17.03 6.19
C GLN A 91 -10.62 -16.70 6.24
N ARG A 92 -9.88 -16.82 5.14
CA ARG A 92 -8.44 -16.54 5.15
C ARG A 92 -8.20 -15.04 5.31
N SER A 93 -7.20 -14.68 6.12
CA SER A 93 -6.77 -13.30 6.24
C SER A 93 -6.23 -12.79 4.90
N VAL A 94 -6.72 -11.64 4.46
CA VAL A 94 -6.34 -10.95 3.23
C VAL A 94 -5.88 -9.54 3.59
N VAL A 95 -4.71 -9.14 3.12
CA VAL A 95 -4.20 -7.78 3.26
C VAL A 95 -4.01 -7.17 1.88
N VAL A 96 -4.72 -6.07 1.63
CA VAL A 96 -4.67 -5.35 0.35
C VAL A 96 -3.84 -4.09 0.51
N TYR A 97 -2.98 -3.79 -0.45
CA TYR A 97 -2.21 -2.56 -0.49
C TYR A 97 -2.15 -1.95 -1.89
N CYS A 98 -1.87 -0.65 -1.96
CA CYS A 98 -1.53 0.01 -3.21
C CYS A 98 -0.33 0.94 -3.01
N SER A 99 -0.31 2.13 -3.59
CA SER A 99 0.75 3.13 -3.35
C SER A 99 0.67 3.68 -1.92
N VAL A 100 -0.51 4.19 -1.53
CA VAL A 100 -0.72 4.91 -0.25
C VAL A 100 -1.95 4.47 0.56
N GLY A 101 -2.84 3.66 -0.02
CA GLY A 101 -4.03 3.12 0.67
C GLY A 101 -5.39 3.45 0.04
N VAL A 102 -5.44 4.26 -1.03
CA VAL A 102 -6.70 4.68 -1.70
C VAL A 102 -7.32 3.53 -2.48
N ARG A 103 -6.62 3.01 -3.50
CA ARG A 103 -7.12 1.91 -4.36
C ARG A 103 -7.39 0.64 -3.55
N SER A 104 -6.49 0.30 -2.63
CA SER A 104 -6.61 -0.89 -1.79
C SER A 104 -7.77 -0.80 -0.80
N GLY A 105 -8.10 0.37 -0.26
CA GLY A 105 -9.31 0.54 0.55
C GLY A 105 -10.58 0.24 -0.24
N ALA A 106 -10.64 0.66 -1.52
CA ALA A 106 -11.77 0.35 -2.39
C ALA A 106 -11.85 -1.14 -2.73
N VAL A 107 -10.72 -1.76 -3.09
CA VAL A 107 -10.65 -3.21 -3.34
C VAL A 107 -11.02 -4.02 -2.10
N ALA A 108 -10.54 -3.63 -0.92
CA ALA A 108 -10.88 -4.30 0.34
C ALA A 108 -12.39 -4.29 0.61
N ARG A 109 -13.07 -3.15 0.41
CA ARG A 109 -14.53 -3.06 0.53
C ARG A 109 -15.26 -3.96 -0.48
N ARG A 110 -14.75 -4.06 -1.71
CA ARG A 110 -15.31 -4.96 -2.73
C ARG A 110 -15.10 -6.44 -2.37
N LEU A 111 -13.96 -6.80 -1.77
CA LEU A 111 -13.71 -8.15 -1.27
C LEU A 111 -14.63 -8.51 -0.10
N GLN A 112 -14.88 -7.59 0.83
CA GLN A 112 -15.91 -7.78 1.87
C GLN A 112 -17.29 -8.01 1.25
N SER A 113 -17.64 -7.24 0.22
CA SER A 113 -18.90 -7.43 -0.53
C SER A 113 -18.96 -8.76 -1.29
N ALA A 114 -17.79 -9.32 -1.64
CA ALA A 114 -17.63 -10.65 -2.23
C ALA A 114 -17.59 -11.78 -1.19
N GLY A 115 -17.81 -11.48 0.09
CA GLY A 115 -17.92 -12.47 1.17
C GLY A 115 -16.59 -12.87 1.83
N PHE A 116 -15.48 -12.16 1.57
CA PHE A 116 -14.26 -12.35 2.37
C PHE A 116 -14.41 -11.68 3.74
N GLU A 117 -14.19 -12.43 4.82
CA GLU A 117 -14.54 -11.98 6.16
C GLU A 117 -13.39 -11.26 6.88
N HIS A 118 -12.15 -11.53 6.49
CA HIS A 118 -10.95 -11.01 7.15
C HIS A 118 -10.09 -10.21 6.17
N VAL A 119 -10.59 -9.07 5.73
CA VAL A 119 -9.92 -8.18 4.76
C VAL A 119 -9.45 -6.91 5.44
N GLU A 120 -8.16 -6.62 5.34
CA GLU A 120 -7.54 -5.42 5.90
C GLU A 120 -6.89 -4.58 4.78
N ASN A 121 -7.01 -3.26 4.89
CA ASN A 121 -6.23 -2.31 4.08
C ASN A 121 -4.90 -2.00 4.79
N LEU A 122 -3.77 -2.09 4.08
CA LEU A 122 -2.47 -1.76 4.63
C LEU A 122 -2.29 -0.23 4.72
N ALA A 123 -2.29 0.29 5.95
CA ALA A 123 -2.11 1.72 6.22
C ALA A 123 -0.74 2.20 5.74
N GLY A 124 -0.73 3.24 4.90
CA GLY A 124 0.48 3.76 4.23
C GLY A 124 0.99 2.90 3.06
N SER A 125 0.44 1.69 2.90
CA SER A 125 0.70 0.74 1.81
C SER A 125 2.20 0.60 1.45
N ILE A 126 2.54 0.39 0.17
CA ILE A 126 3.92 0.12 -0.22
C ILE A 126 4.86 1.30 -0.03
N PHE A 127 4.36 2.55 -0.08
CA PHE A 127 5.24 3.71 0.12
C PHE A 127 5.79 3.76 1.54
N ARG A 128 4.92 3.58 2.55
CA ARG A 128 5.37 3.51 3.93
C ARG A 128 6.24 2.28 4.18
N TRP A 129 5.86 1.13 3.60
CA TRP A 129 6.63 -0.10 3.68
C TRP A 129 8.08 0.09 3.19
N ALA A 130 8.26 0.74 2.04
CA ALA A 130 9.57 1.03 1.45
C ALA A 130 10.36 2.07 2.24
N ASN A 131 9.72 3.15 2.70
CA ASN A 131 10.38 4.16 3.55
C ASN A 131 10.90 3.55 4.86
N GLU A 132 10.23 2.54 5.39
CA GLU A 132 10.66 1.78 6.57
C GLU A 132 11.78 0.75 6.25
N GLY A 133 12.25 0.68 5.00
CA GLY A 133 13.34 -0.21 4.57
C GLY A 133 12.97 -1.69 4.60
N ARG A 134 11.69 -2.01 4.45
CA ARG A 134 11.20 -3.40 4.48
C ARG A 134 11.41 -4.10 3.13
N PRO A 135 11.47 -5.44 3.10
CA PRO A 135 11.76 -6.20 1.89
C PRO A 135 10.76 -5.93 0.76
N LEU A 136 11.29 -5.75 -0.44
CA LEU A 136 10.55 -5.68 -1.70
C LEU A 136 11.22 -6.62 -2.70
N VAL A 137 10.45 -7.12 -3.66
CA VAL A 137 10.95 -8.00 -4.70
C VAL A 137 10.50 -7.57 -6.09
N ARG A 138 11.30 -7.96 -7.08
CA ARG A 138 10.97 -7.97 -8.51
C ARG A 138 11.49 -9.29 -9.08
N ASP A 139 10.62 -10.08 -9.70
CA ASP A 139 10.98 -11.39 -10.26
C ASP A 139 11.69 -12.30 -9.23
N GLY A 140 11.28 -12.23 -7.96
CA GLY A 140 11.89 -12.98 -6.85
C GLY A 140 13.22 -12.40 -6.32
N HIS A 141 13.76 -11.35 -6.93
CA HIS A 141 15.00 -10.71 -6.48
C HIS A 141 14.72 -9.50 -5.58
N PRO A 142 15.49 -9.33 -4.48
CA PRO A 142 15.37 -8.13 -3.64
C PRO A 142 15.63 -6.85 -4.44
N VAL A 143 14.77 -5.86 -4.22
CA VAL A 143 14.90 -4.50 -4.77
C VAL A 143 14.55 -3.49 -3.69
N GLU A 144 14.89 -2.22 -3.92
CA GLU A 144 14.69 -1.14 -2.95
C GLU A 144 13.80 -0.02 -3.47
N GLU A 145 13.52 -0.03 -4.77
CA GLU A 145 12.80 1.03 -5.46
C GLU A 145 11.31 0.70 -5.59
N VAL A 146 10.48 1.73 -5.64
CA VAL A 146 9.03 1.67 -5.80
C VAL A 146 8.61 2.71 -6.83
N HIS A 147 7.64 2.36 -7.67
CA HIS A 147 7.06 3.30 -8.62
C HIS A 147 6.36 4.46 -7.89
N PRO A 148 6.68 5.74 -8.18
CA PRO A 148 6.18 6.90 -7.41
C PRO A 148 4.70 7.22 -7.64
N TYR A 149 4.02 6.45 -8.50
CA TYR A 149 2.67 6.67 -9.03
C TYR A 149 2.59 7.94 -9.89
N ASP A 150 2.75 9.12 -9.29
CA ASP A 150 2.85 10.40 -9.98
C ASP A 150 3.73 11.39 -9.20
N ALA A 151 3.94 12.59 -9.75
CA ALA A 151 4.77 13.63 -9.16
C ALA A 151 4.22 14.22 -7.83
N VAL A 152 2.95 14.00 -7.54
CA VAL A 152 2.25 14.51 -6.35
C VAL A 152 2.36 13.48 -5.22
N TRP A 153 1.81 12.29 -5.41
CA TRP A 153 1.85 11.20 -4.43
C TRP A 153 3.27 10.71 -4.17
N GLY A 154 4.13 10.71 -5.19
CA GLY A 154 5.54 10.34 -5.05
C GLY A 154 6.29 11.17 -4.00
N ARG A 155 5.77 12.35 -3.61
CA ARG A 155 6.35 13.17 -2.52
C ARG A 155 6.31 12.48 -1.15
N LEU A 156 5.43 11.49 -0.95
CA LEU A 156 5.35 10.69 0.27
C LEU A 156 6.34 9.51 0.30
N LEU A 157 6.88 9.13 -0.85
CA LEU A 157 7.91 8.10 -1.01
C LEU A 157 9.29 8.76 -0.88
N ASP A 158 10.18 8.17 -0.09
CA ASP A 158 11.52 8.70 0.13
C ASP A 158 12.28 8.80 -1.21
N PRO A 159 13.03 9.89 -1.47
CA PRO A 159 13.68 10.08 -2.78
C PRO A 159 14.57 8.92 -3.23
N GLY A 160 15.30 8.28 -2.30
CA GLY A 160 16.15 7.12 -2.60
C GLY A 160 15.38 5.81 -2.83
N ARG A 161 14.07 5.81 -2.62
CA ARG A 161 13.17 4.67 -2.87
C ARG A 161 12.36 4.84 -4.16
N ARG A 162 12.48 5.96 -4.88
CA ARG A 162 11.69 6.19 -6.11
C ARG A 162 12.41 5.56 -7.29
N ALA A 163 11.73 4.65 -7.99
CA ALA A 163 12.23 4.16 -9.26
C ALA A 163 12.35 5.32 -10.27
N GLY A 164 13.44 5.32 -11.03
CA GLY A 164 13.66 6.27 -12.12
C GLY A 164 12.95 5.81 -13.41
N GLY A 165 11.95 6.58 -13.86
CA GLY A 165 11.26 6.41 -15.15
C GLY A 165 9.87 5.75 -15.02
N SER A 166 8.84 6.16 -15.75
CA SER A 166 8.77 7.01 -16.95
C SER A 166 7.89 8.25 -16.72
N GLU A 167 8.16 9.29 -17.50
CA GLU A 167 7.32 10.49 -17.68
C GLU A 167 5.83 10.17 -17.90
#